data_AF-A0A1H9W312-F1
#
_entry.id   AF-A0A1H9W312-F1
#
_cell.length_a   1.000
_cell.length_b   1.000
_cell.length_c   1.000
_cell.angle_alpha   90.00
_cell.angle_beta   90.00
_cell.angle_gamma   90.00
#
_symmetry.space_group_name_H-M   'P 1'
#
loop_
_entity.id
_entity.type
_entity.pdbx_description
1 polymer ?
#
loop_
_entity_poly.entity_id
_entity_poly.type
_entity_poly.pdbx_seq_one_letter_code
_entity_poly.pdbx_strand_id
1 'polypeptide(L)'
;MSESRSESARTAVDSVVDAVRGLVDEGINRRVVVRDSKDDVVLEVPVALGLVAALAAPVATTIGAGVALVGKCDIKLENRRRAGAQPVRTADTDQV
;
A
#
# COMPACT_ATOMS: atom_id res chain seq x y z
N MET A 1 -26.23 19.77 -30.02
CA MET A 1 -25.88 18.34 -29.95
C MET A 1 -24.36 18.27 -29.98
N SER A 2 -23.72 18.01 -28.84
CA SER A 2 -22.27 17.84 -28.77
C SER A 2 -21.97 16.36 -28.63
N GLU A 3 -21.61 15.74 -29.75
CA GLU A 3 -21.16 14.35 -29.82
C GLU A 3 -19.74 14.30 -29.22
N SER A 4 -19.62 13.89 -27.95
CA SER A 4 -18.32 13.72 -27.31
C SER A 4 -17.66 12.46 -27.87
N ARG A 5 -16.65 12.63 -28.74
CA ARG A 5 -15.92 11.52 -29.37
C ARG A 5 -15.04 10.79 -28.35
N SER A 6 -15.57 9.71 -27.79
CA SER A 6 -14.92 8.90 -26.73
C SER A 6 -13.89 7.88 -27.23
N GLU A 7 -13.60 7.80 -28.53
CA GLU A 7 -12.69 6.78 -29.07
C GLU A 7 -11.24 6.97 -28.60
N SER A 8 -10.71 8.20 -28.62
CA SER A 8 -9.28 8.44 -28.33
C SER A 8 -8.92 8.24 -26.85
N ALA A 9 -9.84 8.54 -25.92
CA ALA A 9 -9.60 8.34 -24.49
C ALA A 9 -9.57 6.84 -24.14
N ARG A 10 -10.39 6.02 -24.81
CA ARG A 10 -10.45 4.58 -24.55
C ARG A 10 -9.14 3.89 -24.94
N THR A 11 -8.57 4.22 -26.10
CA THR A 11 -7.28 3.65 -26.56
C THR A 11 -6.11 4.07 -25.67
N ALA A 12 -6.10 5.31 -25.18
CA ALA A 12 -5.06 5.79 -24.27
C ALA A 12 -5.12 5.07 -22.91
N VAL A 13 -6.33 4.86 -22.37
CA VAL A 13 -6.52 4.09 -21.14
C VAL A 13 -6.09 2.64 -21.33
N ASP A 14 -6.50 2.02 -22.44
CA ASP A 14 -6.14 0.62 -22.76
C ASP A 14 -4.62 0.44 -22.85
N SER A 15 -3.92 1.38 -23.49
CA SER A 15 -2.44 1.36 -23.59
C SER A 15 -1.75 1.51 -22.23
N VAL A 16 -2.29 2.33 -21.32
CA VAL A 16 -1.76 2.47 -19.96
C VAL A 16 -2.00 1.19 -19.15
N VAL A 17 -3.20 0.61 -19.27
CA VAL A 17 -3.54 -0.66 -18.61
C VAL A 17 -2.64 -1.78 -19.11
N ASP A 18 -2.41 -1.88 -20.41
CA ASP A 18 -1.56 -2.91 -21.01
C ASP A 18 -0.09 -2.76 -20.61
N ALA A 19 0.43 -1.52 -20.59
CA ALA A 19 1.77 -1.23 -20.10
C ALA A 19 1.94 -1.57 -18.60
N VAL A 20 0.95 -1.21 -17.77
CA VAL A 20 0.94 -1.59 -16.34
C VAL A 20 0.91 -3.10 -16.20
N ARG A 21 0.11 -3.81 -17.00
CA ARG A 21 0.02 -5.26 -16.98
C ARG A 21 1.34 -5.93 -17.37
N GLY A 22 2.05 -5.41 -18.36
CA GLY A 22 3.40 -5.85 -18.72
C GLY A 22 4.43 -5.63 -17.61
N LEU A 23 4.40 -4.47 -16.92
CA LEU A 23 5.26 -4.22 -15.75
C LEU A 23 4.92 -5.12 -14.56
N VAL A 24 3.65 -5.48 -14.39
CA VAL A 24 3.19 -6.38 -13.33
C VAL A 24 3.69 -7.80 -13.62
N ASP A 25 3.60 -8.29 -14.86
CA ASP A 25 4.05 -9.65 -15.22
C ASP A 25 5.58 -9.82 -15.05
N GLU A 26 6.39 -8.86 -15.50
CA GLU A 26 7.87 -8.91 -15.40
C GLU A 26 8.38 -8.46 -14.01
N GLY A 27 7.61 -7.63 -13.29
CA GLY A 27 8.01 -6.93 -12.07
C GLY A 27 7.35 -7.39 -10.77
N ILE A 28 6.40 -8.33 -10.79
CA ILE A 28 5.68 -8.86 -9.61
C ILE A 28 6.62 -9.40 -8.54
N ASN A 29 7.83 -9.83 -8.92
CA ASN A 29 8.79 -10.39 -7.99
C ASN A 29 9.47 -9.34 -7.10
N ARG A 30 9.18 -8.04 -7.31
CA ARG A 30 9.71 -6.96 -6.50
C ARG A 30 8.76 -6.63 -5.35
N ARG A 31 9.16 -7.05 -4.14
CA ARG A 31 8.43 -6.82 -2.89
C ARG A 31 9.20 -5.85 -2.01
N VAL A 32 8.46 -4.98 -1.33
CA VAL A 32 8.97 -4.16 -0.22
C VAL A 32 8.71 -4.94 1.06
N VAL A 33 9.78 -5.26 1.77
CA VAL A 33 9.76 -5.98 3.04
C VAL A 33 10.14 -5.01 4.16
N VAL A 34 9.25 -4.81 5.11
CA VAL A 34 9.50 -4.05 6.34
C VAL A 34 9.78 -5.06 7.45
N ARG A 35 10.89 -4.86 8.15
CA ARG A 35 11.29 -5.67 9.31
C ARG A 35 11.32 -4.83 10.57
N ASP A 36 11.04 -5.45 11.72
CA ASP A 36 11.19 -4.79 13.02
C ASP A 36 12.66 -4.83 13.50
N SER A 37 12.95 -4.23 14.66
CA SER A 37 14.25 -4.27 15.35
C SER A 37 14.77 -5.68 15.65
N LYS A 38 13.90 -6.71 15.58
CA LYS A 38 14.24 -8.13 15.76
C LYS A 38 14.43 -8.90 14.44
N ASP A 39 14.51 -8.22 13.30
CA ASP A 39 14.60 -8.77 11.94
C ASP A 39 13.38 -9.60 11.47
N ASP A 40 12.29 -9.61 12.26
CA ASP A 40 11.02 -10.23 11.90
C ASP A 40 10.27 -9.43 10.84
N VAL A 41 9.72 -10.10 9.82
CA VAL A 41 8.98 -9.46 8.71
C VAL A 41 7.59 -9.03 9.19
N VAL A 42 7.41 -7.71 9.35
CA VAL A 42 6.14 -7.13 9.82
C VAL A 42 5.18 -6.77 8.69
N LEU A 43 5.70 -6.52 7.49
CA LEU A 43 4.91 -6.19 6.31
C LEU A 43 5.69 -6.56 5.04
N GLU A 44 5.02 -7.25 4.13
CA GLU A 44 5.56 -7.51 2.79
C GLU A 44 4.50 -7.16 1.75
N VAL A 45 4.82 -6.22 0.85
CA VAL A 45 3.90 -5.76 -0.20
C VAL A 45 4.59 -5.67 -1.55
N PRO A 46 3.98 -6.14 -2.65
CA PRO A 46 4.51 -5.93 -4.00
C PRO A 46 4.55 -4.44 -4.35
N VAL A 47 5.62 -4.00 -5.02
CA VAL A 47 5.73 -2.60 -5.48
C VAL A 47 4.58 -2.24 -6.43
N ALA A 48 4.17 -3.19 -7.28
CA ALA A 48 3.06 -3.03 -8.21
C ALA A 48 1.74 -2.61 -7.53
N LEU A 49 1.47 -3.16 -6.33
CA LEU A 49 0.28 -2.79 -5.56
C LEU A 49 0.31 -1.30 -5.19
N GLY A 50 1.48 -0.78 -4.82
CA GLY A 50 1.66 0.64 -4.50
C GLY A 50 1.41 1.56 -5.70
N LEU A 51 1.85 1.18 -6.90
CA LEU A 51 1.62 1.96 -8.12
C LEU A 51 0.14 2.01 -8.49
N VAL A 52 -0.54 0.87 -8.50
CA VAL A 52 -1.99 0.80 -8.76
C VAL A 52 -2.76 1.60 -7.71
N ALA A 53 -2.39 1.45 -6.43
CA ALA A 53 -3.01 2.21 -5.35
C ALA A 53 -2.79 3.73 -5.51
N ALA A 54 -1.61 4.19 -5.91
CA ALA A 54 -1.32 5.61 -6.11
C ALA A 54 -2.17 6.23 -7.24
N LEU A 55 -2.38 5.48 -8.34
CA LEU A 55 -3.23 5.94 -9.45
C LEU A 55 -4.72 5.90 -9.11
N ALA A 56 -5.15 4.88 -8.36
CA ALA A 56 -6.54 4.75 -7.92
C ALA A 56 -6.89 5.66 -6.72
N ALA A 57 -5.88 6.13 -5.97
CA ALA A 57 -6.04 6.88 -4.73
C ALA A 57 -6.96 8.11 -4.87
N PRO A 58 -6.90 8.96 -5.91
CA PRO A 58 -7.75 10.15 -5.99
C PRO A 58 -9.25 9.81 -6.07
N VAL A 59 -9.60 8.81 -6.88
CA VAL A 59 -10.98 8.35 -7.05
C VAL A 59 -11.46 7.69 -5.76
N ALA A 60 -10.65 6.78 -5.21
CA ALA A 60 -10.95 6.12 -3.94
C ALA A 60 -11.09 7.11 -2.78
N THR A 61 -10.26 8.16 -2.74
CA THR A 61 -10.31 9.24 -1.73
C THR A 61 -11.58 10.05 -1.85
N THR A 62 -12.03 10.38 -3.06
CA THR A 62 -13.28 11.12 -3.27
C THR A 62 -14.47 10.34 -2.72
N ILE A 63 -14.54 9.03 -3.03
CA ILE A 63 -15.59 8.15 -2.53
C ILE A 63 -15.48 7.99 -1.02
N GLY A 64 -14.28 7.68 -0.51
CA GLY A 64 -14.03 7.46 0.92
C GLY A 64 -14.31 8.69 1.77
N ALA A 65 -13.91 9.88 1.32
CA ALA A 65 -14.20 11.15 1.97
C ALA A 65 -15.70 11.44 1.97
N GLY A 66 -16.39 11.23 0.84
CA GLY A 66 -17.84 11.37 0.77
C GLY A 66 -18.57 10.44 1.74
N VAL A 67 -18.18 9.17 1.79
CA VAL A 67 -18.74 8.19 2.74
C VAL A 67 -18.45 8.59 4.19
N ALA A 68 -17.23 9.06 4.49
CA ALA A 68 -16.86 9.50 5.83
C ALA A 68 -17.65 10.72 6.30
N LEU A 69 -18.04 11.62 5.39
CA LEU A 69 -18.81 12.82 5.71
C LEU A 69 -20.31 12.52 5.95
N VAL A 70 -20.88 11.57 5.20
CA VAL A 70 -22.32 11.26 5.26
C VAL A 70 -22.60 10.12 6.25
N GLY A 71 -21.66 9.21 6.44
CA GLY A 71 -21.76 8.08 7.37
C GLY A 71 -21.39 8.45 8.80
N LYS A 72 -22.02 7.79 9.77
CA LYS A 72 -21.56 7.76 11.18
C LYS A 72 -20.37 6.80 11.27
N CYS A 73 -19.26 7.15 10.61
CA CYS A 73 -18.06 6.34 10.58
C CYS A 73 -17.11 6.80 11.68
N ASP A 74 -16.76 5.92 12.61
CA ASP A 74 -15.70 6.17 13.60
C ASP A 74 -14.35 5.80 12.98
N ILE A 75 -13.51 6.80 12.70
CA ILE A 75 -12.17 6.59 12.16
C ILE A 75 -11.20 6.47 13.33
N LYS A 76 -10.98 5.25 13.81
CA LYS A 76 -10.06 4.99 14.93
C LYS A 76 -8.63 4.82 14.44
N LEU A 77 -7.78 5.82 14.72
CA LEU A 77 -6.35 5.74 14.45
C LEU A 77 -5.64 5.05 15.61
N GLU A 78 -5.36 3.76 15.45
CA GLU A 78 -4.56 3.01 16.41
C GLU A 78 -3.08 3.12 16.04
N ASN A 79 -2.36 4.01 16.72
CA ASN A 79 -0.92 4.02 16.67
C ASN A 79 -0.39 2.85 17.50
N ARG A 80 0.03 1.77 16.84
CA ARG A 80 0.75 0.70 17.52
C ARG A 80 2.16 1.21 17.85
N ARG A 81 2.29 2.04 18.89
CA ARG A 81 3.60 2.36 19.47
C ARG A 81 4.17 1.07 20.06
N ARG A 82 5.10 0.47 19.32
CA ARG A 82 6.21 -0.37 19.78
C ARG A 82 5.90 -1.25 21.01
N ALA A 83 5.18 -2.36 20.80
CA ALA A 83 5.19 -3.47 21.76
C ALA A 83 6.37 -4.40 21.41
N GLY A 84 7.57 -4.07 21.89
CA GLY A 84 8.77 -4.82 21.52
C GLY A 84 10.04 -4.55 22.32
N ALA A 85 9.98 -3.92 23.50
CA ALA A 85 11.11 -3.95 24.43
C ALA A 85 10.96 -5.16 25.36
N GLN A 86 11.49 -6.30 24.96
CA GLN A 86 11.90 -7.33 25.93
C GLN A 86 13.42 -7.18 26.08
N PRO A 87 13.93 -6.73 27.23
CA PRO A 87 15.35 -6.68 27.48
C PRO A 87 15.87 -8.11 27.51
N VAL A 88 16.87 -8.40 26.68
CA VAL A 88 17.65 -9.63 26.79
C VAL A 88 18.30 -9.62 28.17
N ARG A 89 17.73 -10.38 29.10
CA ARG A 89 18.42 -10.86 30.28
C ARG A 89 19.19 -12.11 29.87
N THR A 90 20.48 -11.95 29.63
CA THR A 90 21.49 -12.95 29.97
C THR A 90 22.39 -12.22 30.94
N ALA A 91 22.08 -12.25 32.24
CA ALA A 91 22.50 -13.32 33.13
C ALA A 91 24.02 -13.52 32.99
N ASP A 92 24.73 -12.81 33.86
CA ASP A 92 25.79 -13.36 34.70
C ASP A 92 26.64 -14.47 34.07
N THR A 93 27.86 -14.13 33.71
CA THR A 93 28.97 -15.04 34.00
C THR A 93 30.16 -14.19 34.40
N ASP A 94 30.21 -13.92 35.70
CA ASP A 94 31.46 -13.95 36.45
C ASP A 94 32.23 -15.24 36.08
N GLN A 95 33.38 -15.11 35.42
CA GLN A 95 34.41 -16.13 35.48
C GLN A 95 35.80 -15.52 35.25
N VAL A 96 36.42 -15.20 36.39
CA VAL A 96 37.85 -15.25 36.78
C VAL A 96 38.90 -15.27 35.67
#